data_AF-A0A5J5R377-F1
#
_entry.id   AF-A0A5J5R377-F1
#
_cell.length_a   1.000
_cell.length_b   1.000
_cell.length_c   1.000
_cell.angle_alpha   90.00
_cell.angle_beta   90.00
_cell.angle_gamma   90.00
#
_symmetry.space_group_name_H-M   'P 1'
#
loop_
_entity.id
_entity.type
_entity.pdbx_description
1 polymer ?
#
loop_
_entity_poly.entity_id
_entity_poly.type
_entity_poly.pdbx_seq_one_letter_code
_entity_poly.pdbx_strand_id
1 'polypeptide(L)'
;MASTISKLSIILHFTLFLSSALALNSISTAPLSSNLSSIRNFCQSTPYPDACFDSLKLSVSINISPSIINYLIQSLNSALSEAGKLTNLFSNGGNAKIVETQRGTMQDCKELHEITLSSLKKSVSRIQSGDSKKLGDARSYLSAALTNKNTCLEGLDSASGTLKPVLVKSLTSTYKHVSNSLSMIPKSGGGKKGHRNRRLLGFPSWLGRRARRILQSSDDEYDPSDVLTVAADGTGNFSTINDAINFAPNNSYDRIVIYVREGVYEENVEIPSYKTNIVLLGDGNDVTFITGSRSVRDGWTTFRSATVAVSGEGFLARDITIDNSAGPEKHQAVALRVNADFTALYRSSINGFQDTLYVHSFRQFYRECDISGTIDYIFGNAAVVFQACNIITRMPMPGQFTVITAQSRDSPDETTGISIQNCSILSTVELYGNSSRFKSYLGRPWRVYSTTVYIESYIDDFINPSGWTKWSNDEGLDTLYYGEYDNYGPGSGTDSRVTWPGYHVMEYDVAYNFSVSELITGEAWLDSTAFPYDDGI
;
A
#
# COMPACT_ATOMS: atom_id res chain seq x y z
N MET A 1 113.24 15.75 16.42
CA MET A 1 113.80 14.59 17.15
C MET A 1 112.82 13.43 17.11
N ALA A 2 113.25 12.22 17.47
CA ALA A 2 112.51 10.95 17.63
C ALA A 2 110.95 11.03 17.57
N SER A 3 110.29 10.41 16.58
CA SER A 3 109.85 8.98 16.54
C SER A 3 108.40 8.82 17.11
N THR A 4 107.61 7.75 16.90
CA THR A 4 107.83 6.41 16.29
C THR A 4 106.45 5.76 15.97
N ILE A 5 106.39 4.87 14.96
CA ILE A 5 105.48 3.68 14.85
C ILE A 5 103.94 3.91 14.76
N SER A 6 103.10 3.04 14.17
CA SER A 6 103.11 2.36 12.84
C SER A 6 101.73 1.70 12.57
N LYS A 7 101.33 1.54 11.29
CA LYS A 7 100.28 0.61 10.76
C LYS A 7 98.81 0.97 11.10
N LEU A 8 97.90 1.05 10.10
CA LEU A 8 97.05 -0.03 9.53
C LEU A 8 96.08 -0.62 10.59
N SER A 9 94.76 -0.73 10.41
CA SER A 9 93.83 -0.59 9.26
C SER A 9 92.36 -0.60 9.79
N ILE A 10 91.21 -0.44 9.09
CA ILE A 10 90.81 -0.23 7.67
C ILE A 10 89.34 0.32 7.59
N ILE A 11 88.84 0.71 6.40
CA ILE A 11 87.42 0.93 5.95
C ILE A 11 86.44 1.72 6.85
N LEU A 12 85.88 2.82 6.32
CA LEU A 12 84.43 3.12 6.43
C LEU A 12 83.94 4.13 5.36
N HIS A 13 82.68 3.96 4.92
CA HIS A 13 81.86 4.83 4.06
C HIS A 13 82.29 5.08 2.59
N PHE A 14 81.38 4.76 1.68
CA PHE A 14 81.47 4.92 0.23
C PHE A 14 80.16 5.54 -0.30
N THR A 15 80.21 6.18 -1.47
CA THR A 15 79.06 6.70 -2.25
C THR A 15 78.08 7.69 -1.58
N LEU A 16 78.14 8.92 -2.07
CA LEU A 16 77.00 9.83 -2.18
C LEU A 16 76.82 10.15 -3.69
N PHE A 17 75.60 10.51 -4.12
CA PHE A 17 75.22 10.86 -5.50
C PHE A 17 75.31 9.77 -6.59
N LEU A 18 74.18 9.09 -6.85
CA LEU A 18 73.60 9.04 -8.21
C LEU A 18 72.08 8.72 -8.16
N SER A 19 71.37 9.03 -9.27
CA SER A 19 69.94 8.79 -9.57
C SER A 19 68.93 9.92 -9.28
N SER A 20 68.80 10.84 -10.23
CA SER A 20 67.67 11.77 -10.36
C SER A 20 66.73 11.29 -11.48
N ALA A 21 65.73 10.47 -11.16
CA ALA A 21 64.69 10.03 -12.10
C ALA A 21 63.41 9.57 -11.39
N LEU A 22 62.27 9.64 -12.10
CA LEU A 22 61.00 8.97 -11.76
C LEU A 22 60.32 9.38 -10.43
N ALA A 23 60.21 10.68 -10.19
CA ALA A 23 59.02 11.19 -9.51
C ALA A 23 57.80 11.06 -10.45
N LEU A 24 57.18 9.87 -10.52
CA LEU A 24 55.86 9.74 -11.10
C LEU A 24 54.88 10.55 -10.23
N ASN A 25 54.05 11.39 -10.88
CA ASN A 25 52.86 11.92 -10.23
C ASN A 25 51.87 10.77 -9.98
N SER A 26 51.98 10.15 -8.81
CA SER A 26 50.97 9.24 -8.27
C SER A 26 49.70 10.03 -7.94
N ILE A 27 48.89 10.29 -8.97
CA ILE A 27 47.51 10.77 -8.83
C ILE A 27 46.81 9.83 -7.85
N SER A 28 46.49 10.34 -6.66
CA SER A 28 46.10 9.49 -5.54
C SER A 28 44.74 8.85 -5.81
N THR A 29 44.74 7.55 -6.12
CA THR A 29 43.53 6.75 -6.37
C THR A 29 42.84 6.31 -5.08
N ALA A 30 43.50 6.47 -3.92
CA ALA A 30 43.01 6.06 -2.60
C ALA A 30 41.66 6.69 -2.16
N PRO A 31 41.30 7.95 -2.51
CA PRO A 31 39.98 8.51 -2.19
C PRO A 31 38.86 7.89 -3.03
N LEU A 32 39.16 7.45 -4.25
CA LEU A 32 38.17 6.86 -5.16
C LEU A 32 37.87 5.40 -4.78
N SER A 33 38.92 4.61 -4.48
CA SER A 33 38.75 3.21 -4.07
C SER A 33 38.06 3.04 -2.72
N SER A 34 38.35 3.91 -1.75
CA SER A 34 37.74 3.88 -0.40
C SER A 34 36.26 4.30 -0.40
N ASN A 35 35.86 5.25 -1.25
CA ASN A 35 34.45 5.57 -1.46
C ASN A 35 33.67 4.43 -2.14
N LEU A 36 34.26 3.78 -3.15
CA LEU A 36 33.64 2.66 -3.85
C LEU A 36 33.48 1.42 -2.95
N SER A 37 34.44 1.10 -2.07
CA SER A 37 34.29 0.01 -1.09
C SER A 37 33.22 0.35 -0.03
N SER A 38 33.16 1.60 0.42
CA SER A 38 32.13 2.06 1.37
C SER A 38 30.70 1.93 0.80
N ILE A 39 30.50 2.32 -0.47
CA ILE A 39 29.23 2.14 -1.19
C ILE A 39 28.89 0.65 -1.36
N ARG A 40 29.87 -0.19 -1.72
CA ARG A 40 29.64 -1.63 -1.85
C ARG A 40 29.19 -2.27 -0.53
N ASN A 41 29.79 -1.88 0.59
CA ASN A 41 29.39 -2.36 1.92
C ASN A 41 27.99 -1.85 2.32
N PHE A 42 27.66 -0.59 2.01
CA PHE A 42 26.30 -0.06 2.23
C PHE A 42 25.22 -0.81 1.42
N CYS A 43 25.53 -1.19 0.17
CA CYS A 43 24.58 -1.88 -0.70
C CYS A 43 24.35 -3.36 -0.36
N GLN A 44 25.21 -4.01 0.44
CA GLN A 44 25.11 -5.45 0.74
C GLN A 44 23.80 -5.85 1.43
N SER A 45 23.17 -4.94 2.19
CA SER A 45 21.90 -5.18 2.88
C SER A 45 20.66 -4.80 2.06
N THR A 46 20.82 -4.32 0.82
CA THR A 46 19.67 -3.96 -0.04
C THR A 46 19.17 -5.16 -0.84
N PRO A 47 17.86 -5.24 -1.19
CA PRO A 47 17.30 -6.35 -1.97
C PRO A 47 17.99 -6.61 -3.32
N TYR A 48 18.60 -5.59 -3.93
CA TYR A 48 19.34 -5.72 -5.19
C TYR A 48 20.71 -4.98 -5.10
N PRO A 49 21.74 -5.60 -4.46
CA PRO A 49 23.00 -4.93 -4.16
C PRO A 49 23.73 -4.35 -5.37
N ASP A 50 23.73 -5.05 -6.52
CA ASP A 50 24.36 -4.55 -7.74
C ASP A 50 23.65 -3.31 -8.30
N ALA A 51 22.31 -3.29 -8.29
CA ALA A 51 21.54 -2.14 -8.74
C ALA A 51 21.68 -0.94 -7.79
N CYS A 52 21.88 -1.18 -6.50
CA CYS A 52 22.28 -0.16 -5.53
C CYS A 52 23.67 0.39 -5.86
N PHE A 53 24.68 -0.49 -6.00
CA PHE A 53 26.06 -0.10 -6.28
C PHE A 53 26.17 0.67 -7.59
N ASP A 54 25.45 0.25 -8.63
CA ASP A 54 25.42 0.90 -9.93
C ASP A 54 24.69 2.25 -9.94
N SER A 55 23.75 2.47 -9.02
CA SER A 55 23.13 3.78 -8.80
C SER A 55 24.07 4.73 -8.06
N LEU A 56 24.74 4.23 -7.02
CA LEU A 56 25.53 5.05 -6.09
C LEU A 56 26.96 5.33 -6.57
N LYS A 57 27.56 4.48 -7.42
CA LYS A 57 28.89 4.76 -8.02
C LYS A 57 28.94 6.10 -8.76
N LEU A 58 27.80 6.57 -9.27
CA LEU A 58 27.68 7.86 -9.96
C LEU A 58 27.78 9.07 -9.02
N SER A 59 27.39 8.98 -7.74
CA SER A 59 27.51 10.11 -6.81
C SER A 59 28.96 10.37 -6.38
N VAL A 60 29.85 9.38 -6.52
CA VAL A 60 31.29 9.55 -6.27
C VAL A 60 31.91 10.51 -7.28
N SER A 61 31.43 10.51 -8.53
CA SER A 61 31.84 11.47 -9.58
C SER A 61 31.42 12.91 -9.29
N ILE A 62 30.54 13.14 -8.31
CA ILE A 62 29.98 14.45 -7.94
C ILE A 62 30.57 14.94 -6.59
N ASN A 63 31.44 14.15 -5.96
CA ASN A 63 32.13 14.47 -4.70
C ASN A 63 31.19 14.85 -3.54
N ILE A 64 30.01 14.22 -3.49
CA ILE A 64 28.99 14.43 -2.45
C ILE A 64 29.42 13.75 -1.15
N SER A 65 29.32 14.45 -0.01
CA SER A 65 29.63 13.88 1.31
C SER A 65 28.75 12.64 1.60
N PRO A 66 29.33 11.50 2.00
CA PRO A 66 28.58 10.26 2.18
C PRO A 66 27.63 10.35 3.37
N SER A 67 26.33 10.27 3.09
CA SER A 67 25.28 10.17 4.10
C SER A 67 24.15 9.26 3.60
N ILE A 68 23.43 8.62 4.52
CA ILE A 68 22.30 7.73 4.18
C ILE A 68 21.23 8.48 3.38
N ILE A 69 20.96 9.74 3.74
CA ILE A 69 20.01 10.60 3.02
C ILE A 69 20.48 10.88 1.58
N ASN A 70 21.77 11.16 1.37
CA ASN A 70 22.31 11.38 0.03
C ASN A 70 22.26 10.12 -0.85
N TYR A 71 22.56 8.94 -0.28
CA TYR A 71 22.44 7.67 -0.98
C TYR A 71 20.97 7.33 -1.31
N LEU A 72 20.05 7.52 -0.37
CA LEU A 72 18.61 7.32 -0.56
C LEU A 72 18.05 8.25 -1.65
N ILE A 73 18.39 9.54 -1.64
CA ILE A 73 18.00 10.50 -2.69
C ILE A 73 18.59 10.09 -4.04
N GLN A 74 19.85 9.63 -4.10
CA GLN A 74 20.45 9.15 -5.35
C GLN A 74 19.77 7.88 -5.87
N SER A 75 19.40 6.94 -4.99
CA SER A 75 18.65 5.73 -5.36
C SER A 75 17.27 6.07 -5.94
N LEU A 76 16.57 7.04 -5.33
CA LEU A 76 15.28 7.54 -5.82
C LEU A 76 15.40 8.32 -7.14
N ASN A 77 16.47 9.09 -7.34
CA ASN A 77 16.73 9.76 -8.61
C ASN A 77 17.02 8.75 -9.73
N SER A 78 17.70 7.64 -9.44
CA SER A 78 17.83 6.50 -10.37
C SER A 78 16.47 5.84 -10.64
N ALA A 79 15.64 5.61 -9.62
CA ALA A 79 14.29 5.07 -9.79
C ALA A 79 13.39 5.96 -10.67
N LEU A 80 13.41 7.28 -10.46
CA LEU A 80 12.73 8.27 -11.29
C LEU A 80 13.24 8.28 -12.74
N SER A 81 14.55 8.11 -12.94
CA SER A 81 15.17 8.04 -14.28
C SER A 81 14.71 6.80 -15.05
N GLU A 82 14.77 5.60 -14.45
CA GLU A 82 14.26 4.38 -15.08
C GLU A 82 12.74 4.44 -15.30
N ALA A 83 11.98 4.98 -14.34
CA ALA A 83 10.54 5.17 -14.47
C ALA A 83 10.19 6.13 -15.63
N GLY A 84 10.98 7.17 -15.86
CA GLY A 84 10.84 8.04 -17.04
C GLY A 84 11.10 7.33 -18.37
N LYS A 85 12.03 6.37 -18.42
CA LYS A 85 12.23 5.51 -19.61
C LYS A 85 11.04 4.58 -19.82
N LEU A 86 10.47 4.03 -18.74
CA LEU A 86 9.27 3.21 -18.80
C LEU A 86 8.03 4.01 -19.28
N THR A 87 7.90 5.28 -18.91
CA THR A 87 6.88 6.17 -19.51
C THR A 87 7.05 6.27 -21.02
N ASN A 88 8.29 6.50 -21.49
CA ASN A 88 8.57 6.54 -22.93
C ASN A 88 8.26 5.21 -23.63
N LEU A 89 8.38 4.06 -22.95
CA LEU A 89 7.99 2.76 -23.49
C LEU A 89 6.46 2.59 -23.56
N PHE A 90 5.70 3.10 -22.59
CA PHE A 90 4.23 3.14 -22.63
C PHE A 90 3.65 4.12 -23.67
N SER A 91 4.37 5.21 -23.98
CA SER A 91 3.96 6.20 -24.98
C SER A 91 4.41 5.87 -26.40
N ASN A 92 5.65 5.39 -26.58
CA ASN A 92 6.31 5.27 -27.89
C ASN A 92 6.51 3.81 -28.34
N GLY A 93 5.63 2.88 -27.93
CA GLY A 93 5.75 1.43 -28.19
C GLY A 93 5.81 1.00 -29.68
N GLY A 94 5.55 1.92 -30.61
CA GLY A 94 5.71 1.70 -32.05
C GLY A 94 4.81 0.59 -32.60
N ASN A 95 5.33 -0.18 -33.56
CA ASN A 95 4.60 -1.31 -34.15
C ASN A 95 4.56 -2.56 -33.25
N ALA A 96 5.19 -2.55 -32.07
CA ALA A 96 5.18 -3.69 -31.15
C ALA A 96 3.86 -3.71 -30.37
N LYS A 97 3.20 -4.87 -30.35
CA LYS A 97 1.87 -5.03 -29.74
C LYS A 97 1.94 -5.86 -28.46
N ILE A 98 1.15 -5.45 -27.49
CA ILE A 98 0.58 -6.36 -26.49
C ILE A 98 -0.75 -6.87 -27.05
N VAL A 99 -1.03 -8.14 -26.83
CA VAL A 99 -2.34 -8.76 -27.04
C VAL A 99 -2.90 -9.05 -25.65
N GLU A 100 -3.83 -8.21 -25.23
CA GLU A 100 -4.53 -8.31 -23.95
C GLU A 100 -5.58 -9.43 -24.03
N THR A 101 -5.61 -10.31 -23.03
CA THR A 101 -6.65 -11.34 -22.85
C THR A 101 -7.75 -10.86 -21.91
N GLN A 102 -7.40 -10.02 -20.93
CA GLN A 102 -8.31 -9.23 -20.11
C GLN A 102 -8.31 -7.77 -20.55
N ARG A 103 -9.51 -7.17 -20.63
CA ARG A 103 -9.72 -5.76 -21.00
C ARG A 103 -9.12 -4.84 -19.94
N GLY A 104 -8.09 -4.08 -20.33
CA GLY A 104 -7.56 -2.98 -19.54
C GLY A 104 -6.17 -3.22 -18.93
N THR A 105 -5.57 -4.40 -19.08
CA THR A 105 -4.20 -4.72 -18.61
C THR A 105 -3.19 -3.59 -18.88
N MET A 106 -3.17 -3.05 -20.09
CA MET A 106 -2.26 -1.97 -20.50
C MET A 106 -2.69 -0.58 -20.04
N GLN A 107 -3.95 -0.38 -19.68
CA GLN A 107 -4.43 0.84 -19.04
C GLN A 107 -4.07 0.84 -17.56
N ASP A 108 -4.22 -0.31 -16.89
CA ASP A 108 -3.85 -0.52 -15.48
C ASP A 108 -2.36 -0.29 -15.28
N CYS A 109 -1.52 -0.92 -16.10
CA CYS A 109 -0.08 -0.66 -16.10
C CYS A 109 0.31 0.81 -16.31
N LYS A 110 -0.49 1.61 -17.02
CA LYS A 110 -0.24 3.05 -17.21
C LYS A 110 -0.67 3.86 -15.98
N GLU A 111 -1.89 3.69 -15.51
CA GLU A 111 -2.43 4.38 -14.33
C GLU A 111 -1.55 4.11 -13.08
N LEU A 112 -1.23 2.84 -12.85
CA LEU A 112 -0.36 2.40 -11.75
C LEU A 112 1.06 2.97 -11.87
N HIS A 113 1.59 3.13 -13.09
CA HIS A 113 2.88 3.76 -13.33
C HIS A 113 2.87 5.28 -13.11
N GLU A 114 1.79 5.96 -13.50
CA GLU A 114 1.60 7.40 -13.23
C GLU A 114 1.48 7.68 -11.72
N ILE A 115 0.74 6.84 -10.99
CA ILE A 115 0.66 6.88 -9.52
C ILE A 115 2.02 6.59 -8.88
N THR A 116 2.80 5.64 -9.42
CA THR A 116 4.20 5.41 -8.99
C THR A 116 5.06 6.66 -9.21
N LEU A 117 4.98 7.30 -10.37
CA LEU A 117 5.77 8.52 -10.66
C LEU A 117 5.41 9.68 -9.72
N SER A 118 4.14 9.82 -9.36
CA SER A 118 3.69 10.78 -8.34
C SER A 118 4.28 10.42 -6.97
N SER A 119 4.18 9.15 -6.57
CA SER A 119 4.68 8.61 -5.31
C SER A 119 6.20 8.81 -5.16
N LEU A 120 6.99 8.49 -6.19
CA LEU A 120 8.44 8.69 -6.19
C LEU A 120 8.84 10.17 -6.03
N LYS A 121 8.15 11.09 -6.72
CA LYS A 121 8.37 12.54 -6.57
C LYS A 121 8.01 13.03 -5.17
N LYS A 122 6.92 12.53 -4.58
CA LYS A 122 6.54 12.82 -3.19
C LYS A 122 7.58 12.27 -2.20
N SER A 123 8.08 11.04 -2.38
CA SER A 123 9.12 10.48 -1.51
C SER A 123 10.40 11.31 -1.49
N VAL A 124 10.86 11.81 -2.65
CA VAL A 124 12.06 12.68 -2.70
C VAL A 124 11.87 13.94 -1.86
N SER A 125 10.75 14.66 -2.00
CA SER A 125 10.52 15.90 -1.23
C SER A 125 10.31 15.64 0.27
N ARG A 126 9.68 14.50 0.62
CA ARG A 126 9.57 14.03 2.00
C ARG A 126 10.94 13.74 2.63
N ILE A 127 11.81 12.99 1.94
CA ILE A 127 13.14 12.61 2.43
C ILE A 127 14.09 13.81 2.53
N GLN A 128 14.04 14.74 1.57
CA GLN A 128 14.82 15.99 1.60
C GLN A 128 14.56 16.86 2.83
N SER A 129 13.41 16.70 3.50
CA SER A 129 13.05 17.48 4.69
C SER A 129 13.68 16.97 6.00
N GLY A 130 14.26 15.76 6.02
CA GLY A 130 14.89 15.16 7.20
C GLY A 130 13.97 14.78 8.37
N ASP A 131 12.67 15.05 8.28
CA ASP A 131 11.67 14.81 9.33
C ASP A 131 11.25 13.34 9.36
N SER A 132 11.36 12.70 10.53
CA SER A 132 11.05 11.27 10.71
C SER A 132 9.57 10.92 10.46
N LYS A 133 8.62 11.83 10.68
CA LYS A 133 7.22 11.61 10.27
C LYS A 133 7.10 11.52 8.75
N LYS A 134 7.84 12.35 8.03
CA LYS A 134 7.87 12.42 6.57
C LYS A 134 8.62 11.24 5.94
N LEU A 135 9.57 10.63 6.65
CA LEU A 135 10.15 9.33 6.27
C LEU A 135 9.10 8.20 6.30
N GLY A 136 8.10 8.29 7.18
CA GLY A 136 6.93 7.41 7.19
C GLY A 136 6.12 7.52 5.89
N ASP A 137 5.69 8.73 5.52
CA ASP A 137 5.01 8.99 4.24
C ASP A 137 5.82 8.44 3.04
N ALA A 138 7.12 8.70 3.01
CA ALA A 138 7.99 8.22 1.94
C ALA A 138 8.04 6.68 1.86
N ARG A 139 7.94 5.97 2.99
CA ARG A 139 7.83 4.50 3.05
C ARG A 139 6.48 4.02 2.51
N SER A 140 5.37 4.65 2.89
CA SER A 140 4.03 4.32 2.39
C SER A 140 3.95 4.50 0.87
N TYR A 141 4.47 5.62 0.34
CA TYR A 141 4.53 5.92 -1.10
C TYR A 141 5.38 4.91 -1.89
N LEU A 142 6.51 4.44 -1.35
CA LEU A 142 7.34 3.43 -2.01
C LEU A 142 6.77 2.01 -1.90
N SER A 143 6.06 1.68 -0.80
CA SER A 143 5.33 0.41 -0.68
C SER A 143 4.22 0.34 -1.71
N ALA A 144 3.40 1.40 -1.82
CA ALA A 144 2.36 1.50 -2.85
C ALA A 144 2.92 1.38 -4.27
N ALA A 145 4.09 1.94 -4.56
CA ALA A 145 4.76 1.76 -5.84
C ALA A 145 5.15 0.28 -6.12
N LEU A 146 5.55 -0.50 -5.10
CA LEU A 146 5.80 -1.94 -5.26
C LEU A 146 4.51 -2.75 -5.46
N THR A 147 3.38 -2.36 -4.87
CA THR A 147 2.06 -2.92 -5.23
C THR A 147 1.71 -2.62 -6.68
N ASN A 148 1.81 -1.36 -7.10
CA ASN A 148 1.54 -0.91 -8.47
C ASN A 148 2.34 -1.74 -9.51
N LYS A 149 3.59 -2.10 -9.20
CA LYS A 149 4.40 -3.05 -9.97
C LYS A 149 3.79 -4.45 -10.02
N ASN A 150 3.41 -5.03 -8.87
CA ASN A 150 2.85 -6.38 -8.81
C ASN A 150 1.58 -6.52 -9.63
N THR A 151 0.59 -5.64 -9.43
CA THR A 151 -0.70 -5.71 -10.13
C THR A 151 -0.56 -5.49 -11.65
N CYS A 152 0.36 -4.64 -12.10
CA CYS A 152 0.70 -4.53 -13.53
C CYS A 152 1.35 -5.81 -14.08
N LEU A 153 2.25 -6.47 -13.34
CA LEU A 153 2.87 -7.73 -13.76
C LEU A 153 1.86 -8.88 -13.81
N GLU A 154 1.00 -9.01 -12.80
CA GLU A 154 -0.07 -10.02 -12.72
C GLU A 154 -1.05 -9.88 -13.91
N GLY A 155 -1.46 -8.65 -14.23
CA GLY A 155 -2.25 -8.39 -15.44
C GLY A 155 -1.50 -8.80 -16.72
N LEU A 156 -0.21 -8.46 -16.82
CA LEU A 156 0.64 -8.82 -17.95
C LEU A 156 0.90 -10.32 -18.08
N ASP A 157 0.84 -11.12 -17.01
CA ASP A 157 1.04 -12.57 -17.06
C ASP A 157 0.00 -13.26 -17.95
N SER A 158 -1.25 -12.80 -17.91
CA SER A 158 -2.32 -13.25 -18.82
C SER A 158 -2.14 -12.82 -20.28
N ALA A 159 -1.40 -11.74 -20.54
CA ALA A 159 -1.25 -11.12 -21.85
C ALA A 159 -0.14 -11.78 -22.71
N SER A 160 -0.09 -11.43 -23.99
CA SER A 160 0.94 -11.92 -24.93
C SER A 160 1.40 -10.82 -25.90
N GLY A 161 2.18 -11.18 -26.93
CA GLY A 161 2.71 -10.25 -27.93
C GLY A 161 4.18 -9.84 -27.72
N THR A 162 4.79 -9.24 -28.75
CA THR A 162 6.24 -8.98 -28.82
C THR A 162 6.73 -7.94 -27.82
N LEU A 163 5.85 -7.06 -27.33
CA LEU A 163 6.20 -6.03 -26.36
C LEU A 163 6.26 -6.55 -24.91
N LYS A 164 5.63 -7.70 -24.58
CA LYS A 164 5.51 -8.21 -23.20
C LYS A 164 6.89 -8.46 -22.54
N PRO A 165 7.85 -9.18 -23.16
CA PRO A 165 9.15 -9.40 -22.55
C PRO A 165 9.95 -8.10 -22.31
N VAL A 166 9.75 -7.08 -23.15
CA VAL A 166 10.40 -5.78 -23.03
C VAL A 166 9.80 -4.98 -21.87
N LEU A 167 8.46 -4.93 -21.77
CA LEU A 167 7.76 -4.28 -20.66
C LEU A 167 8.06 -4.96 -19.32
N VAL A 168 7.91 -6.29 -19.22
CA VAL A 168 8.20 -7.03 -17.98
C VAL A 168 9.65 -6.81 -17.52
N LYS A 169 10.62 -6.84 -18.44
CA LYS A 169 12.02 -6.50 -18.13
C LYS A 169 12.19 -5.04 -17.67
N SER A 170 11.56 -4.07 -18.34
CA SER A 170 11.68 -2.65 -18.01
C SER A 170 11.01 -2.30 -16.67
N LEU A 171 9.85 -2.90 -16.37
CA LEU A 171 9.20 -2.88 -15.05
C LEU A 171 10.15 -3.45 -14.00
N THR A 172 10.63 -4.68 -14.20
CA THR A 172 11.51 -5.37 -13.25
C THR A 172 12.78 -4.56 -12.96
N SER A 173 13.45 -4.01 -13.98
CA SER A 173 14.61 -3.14 -13.80
C SER A 173 14.26 -1.85 -13.04
N THR A 174 13.17 -1.16 -13.39
CA THR A 174 12.75 0.08 -12.74
C THR A 174 12.52 -0.11 -11.23
N TYR A 175 11.71 -1.12 -10.87
CA TYR A 175 11.28 -1.31 -9.49
C TYR A 175 12.33 -1.95 -8.58
N LYS A 176 13.47 -2.43 -9.12
CA LYS A 176 14.66 -2.73 -8.31
C LYS A 176 15.20 -1.50 -7.58
N HIS A 177 15.23 -0.34 -8.25
CA HIS A 177 15.66 0.92 -7.64
C HIS A 177 14.64 1.42 -6.60
N VAL A 178 13.35 1.19 -6.83
CA VAL A 178 12.27 1.49 -5.87
C VAL A 178 12.42 0.64 -4.60
N SER A 179 12.64 -0.67 -4.75
CA SER A 179 12.84 -1.61 -3.63
C SER A 179 14.10 -1.30 -2.82
N ASN A 180 15.23 -1.01 -3.49
CA ASN A 180 16.45 -0.56 -2.83
C ASN A 180 16.25 0.80 -2.10
N SER A 181 15.45 1.70 -2.66
CA SER A 181 15.13 2.97 -1.99
C SER A 181 14.28 2.75 -0.74
N LEU A 182 13.32 1.82 -0.79
CA LEU A 182 12.48 1.45 0.35
C LEU A 182 13.30 0.83 1.50
N SER A 183 14.22 -0.09 1.20
CA SER A 183 15.10 -0.72 2.20
C SER A 183 16.10 0.26 2.83
N MET A 184 16.46 1.34 2.12
CA MET A 184 17.33 2.40 2.62
C MET A 184 16.64 3.37 3.58
N ILE A 185 15.30 3.41 3.64
CA ILE A 185 14.60 4.24 4.63
C ILE A 185 14.81 3.59 6.01
N PRO A 186 15.30 4.32 7.03
CA PRO A 186 15.38 3.82 8.40
C PRO A 186 14.02 3.32 8.89
N LYS A 187 13.96 2.12 9.49
CA LYS A 187 12.75 1.67 10.18
C LYS A 187 12.56 2.53 11.42
N SER A 188 11.35 3.04 11.63
CA SER A 188 11.02 3.82 12.83
C SER A 188 11.28 2.95 14.06
N GLY A 189 12.25 3.35 14.89
CA GLY A 189 12.52 2.62 16.13
C GLY A 189 11.30 2.71 17.04
N GLY A 190 10.84 1.55 17.53
CA GLY A 190 9.77 1.43 18.53
C GLY A 190 10.18 1.99 19.89
N GLY A 191 10.39 3.31 19.96
CA GLY A 191 10.65 4.01 21.21
C GLY A 191 9.41 3.97 22.08
N LYS A 192 9.55 3.48 23.32
CA LYS A 192 8.43 3.36 24.28
C LYS A 192 7.84 4.74 24.61
N LYS A 193 6.81 5.15 23.86
CA LYS A 193 5.99 6.33 24.11
C LYS A 193 5.00 5.96 25.21
N GLY A 194 5.33 6.25 26.47
CA GLY A 194 4.36 6.09 27.57
C GLY A 194 3.07 6.88 27.30
N HIS A 195 1.92 6.32 27.69
CA HIS A 195 0.58 6.82 27.33
C HIS A 195 0.49 8.35 27.37
N ARG A 196 0.26 8.96 26.19
CA ARG A 196 -0.03 10.38 26.12
C ARG A 196 -1.52 10.57 26.39
N ASN A 197 -1.84 11.11 27.56
CA ASN A 197 -3.19 11.54 27.92
C ASN A 197 -3.85 12.29 26.75
N ARG A 198 -5.07 11.87 26.38
CA ARG A 198 -5.88 12.41 25.28
C ARG A 198 -5.72 13.93 25.15
N ARG A 199 -5.06 14.38 24.09
CA ARG A 199 -4.94 15.81 23.77
C ARG A 199 -6.25 16.31 23.18
N LEU A 200 -7.13 16.78 24.06
CA LEU A 200 -8.42 17.38 23.70
C LEU A 200 -8.18 18.73 22.99
N LEU A 201 -7.83 18.69 21.70
CA LEU A 201 -7.35 19.84 20.93
C LEU A 201 -7.83 19.87 19.47
N GLY A 202 -8.55 20.94 19.14
CA GLY A 202 -8.56 21.67 17.86
C GLY A 202 -8.23 20.93 16.55
N PHE A 203 -9.28 20.66 15.78
CA PHE A 203 -9.27 20.27 14.36
C PHE A 203 -8.18 20.97 13.50
N PRO A 204 -7.60 20.28 12.50
CA PRO A 204 -6.60 20.85 11.59
C PRO A 204 -7.05 22.14 10.90
N SER A 205 -6.10 23.05 10.65
CA SER A 205 -6.36 24.37 10.04
C SER A 205 -6.84 24.30 8.59
N TRP A 206 -6.56 23.21 7.87
CA TRP A 206 -7.03 22.94 6.52
C TRP A 206 -8.43 22.31 6.49
N LEU A 207 -8.95 21.79 7.61
CA LEU A 207 -10.35 21.37 7.69
C LEU A 207 -11.23 22.62 7.89
N GLY A 208 -11.63 23.24 6.78
CA GLY A 208 -12.55 24.37 6.77
C GLY A 208 -13.83 24.09 7.57
N ARG A 209 -14.31 25.11 8.30
CA ARG A 209 -15.50 24.98 9.19
C ARG A 209 -16.77 24.50 8.46
N ARG A 210 -16.85 24.74 7.13
CA ARG A 210 -17.92 24.29 6.22
C ARG A 210 -18.00 22.76 6.13
N ALA A 211 -17.00 22.11 5.54
CA ALA A 211 -16.98 20.66 5.35
C ALA A 211 -17.10 19.89 6.68
N ARG A 212 -16.57 20.47 7.77
CA ARG A 212 -16.73 19.95 9.13
C ARG A 212 -18.20 19.92 9.58
N ARG A 213 -19.00 20.97 9.31
CA ARG A 213 -20.43 20.95 9.66
C ARG A 213 -21.13 19.82 8.92
N ILE A 214 -20.96 19.75 7.60
CA ILE A 214 -21.64 18.77 6.72
C ILE A 214 -21.31 17.33 7.14
N LEU A 215 -20.05 17.05 7.50
CA LEU A 215 -19.62 15.71 7.96
C LEU A 215 -20.04 15.37 9.40
N GLN A 216 -20.49 16.36 10.19
CA GLN A 216 -20.94 16.21 11.59
C GLN A 216 -22.44 16.39 11.80
N SER A 217 -23.17 16.96 10.83
CA SER A 217 -24.62 17.15 10.89
C SER A 217 -25.37 15.84 10.69
N SER A 218 -26.51 15.73 11.37
CA SER A 218 -27.62 14.88 10.99
C SER A 218 -28.54 15.67 10.05
N ASP A 219 -28.30 15.47 8.75
CA ASP A 219 -29.20 15.57 7.58
C ASP A 219 -29.95 16.90 7.29
N ASP A 220 -30.36 17.70 8.28
CA ASP A 220 -31.25 18.86 8.12
C ASP A 220 -30.57 20.26 8.15
N GLU A 221 -29.24 20.37 8.33
CA GLU A 221 -28.55 21.67 8.55
C GLU A 221 -27.30 21.95 7.67
N TYR A 222 -27.42 21.78 6.35
CA TYR A 222 -26.44 22.27 5.38
C TYR A 222 -27.08 23.12 4.27
N ASP A 223 -26.26 23.97 3.63
CA ASP A 223 -26.69 24.84 2.53
C ASP A 223 -26.58 24.08 1.20
N PRO A 224 -27.67 23.88 0.43
CA PRO A 224 -27.63 23.17 -0.85
C PRO A 224 -26.75 23.82 -1.93
N SER A 225 -26.33 25.09 -1.75
CA SER A 225 -25.39 25.76 -2.66
C SER A 225 -23.91 25.48 -2.35
N ASP A 226 -23.60 24.85 -1.21
CA ASP A 226 -22.25 24.49 -0.78
C ASP A 226 -21.85 23.03 -1.10
N VAL A 227 -22.72 22.26 -1.77
CA VAL A 227 -22.52 20.83 -2.14
C VAL A 227 -22.86 20.56 -3.61
N LEU A 228 -22.43 19.41 -4.15
CA LEU A 228 -22.85 18.91 -5.46
C LEU A 228 -23.88 17.78 -5.26
N THR A 229 -25.16 18.04 -5.51
CA THR A 229 -26.21 17.02 -5.33
C THR A 229 -26.35 16.16 -6.58
N VAL A 230 -26.33 14.83 -6.39
CA VAL A 230 -26.68 13.81 -7.38
C VAL A 230 -28.03 13.22 -7.01
N ALA A 231 -28.96 13.14 -7.96
CA ALA A 231 -30.24 12.47 -7.75
C ALA A 231 -30.74 11.77 -9.02
N ALA A 232 -31.04 10.48 -8.91
CA ALA A 232 -31.52 9.66 -10.03
C ALA A 232 -32.87 10.12 -10.62
N ASP A 233 -33.68 10.84 -9.83
CA ASP A 233 -34.97 11.42 -10.25
C ASP A 233 -34.85 12.76 -11.01
N GLY A 234 -33.64 13.33 -11.08
CA GLY A 234 -33.37 14.62 -11.72
C GLY A 234 -33.62 15.85 -10.85
N THR A 235 -33.83 15.70 -9.53
CA THR A 235 -33.96 16.85 -8.60
C THR A 235 -32.61 17.46 -8.17
N GLY A 236 -31.51 16.74 -8.37
CA GLY A 236 -30.15 17.19 -8.06
C GLY A 236 -29.53 18.12 -9.12
N ASN A 237 -28.26 18.46 -8.93
CA ASN A 237 -27.47 19.14 -9.96
C ASN A 237 -27.03 18.19 -11.08
N PHE A 238 -26.92 16.89 -10.77
CA PHE A 238 -26.52 15.82 -11.68
C PHE A 238 -27.42 14.59 -11.49
N SER A 239 -27.52 13.75 -12.51
CA SER A 239 -28.22 12.44 -12.43
C SER A 239 -27.27 11.25 -12.31
N THR A 240 -25.95 11.47 -12.40
CA THR A 240 -24.92 10.44 -12.18
C THR A 240 -23.81 10.97 -11.27
N ILE A 241 -23.17 10.06 -10.54
CA ILE A 241 -22.04 10.36 -9.65
C ILE A 241 -20.80 10.67 -10.50
N ASN A 242 -20.60 9.97 -11.62
CA ASN A 242 -19.53 10.27 -12.57
C ASN A 242 -19.59 11.72 -13.11
N ASP A 243 -20.78 12.27 -13.41
CA ASP A 243 -20.89 13.66 -13.89
C ASP A 243 -20.51 14.68 -12.81
N ALA A 244 -20.93 14.46 -11.55
CA ALA A 244 -20.53 15.29 -10.42
C ALA A 244 -19.02 15.23 -10.15
N ILE A 245 -18.41 14.04 -10.23
CA ILE A 245 -16.95 13.87 -10.15
C ILE A 245 -16.27 14.58 -11.31
N ASN A 246 -16.77 14.47 -12.54
CA ASN A 246 -16.22 15.14 -13.71
C ASN A 246 -16.24 16.67 -13.56
N PHE A 247 -17.32 17.23 -13.01
CA PHE A 247 -17.45 18.66 -12.71
C PHE A 247 -16.52 19.15 -11.58
N ALA A 248 -16.23 18.32 -10.56
CA ALA A 248 -15.42 18.72 -9.41
C ALA A 248 -14.00 19.20 -9.81
N PRO A 249 -13.42 20.21 -9.11
CA PRO A 249 -12.11 20.76 -9.45
C PRO A 249 -10.96 19.74 -9.30
N ASN A 250 -10.06 19.72 -10.28
CA ASN A 250 -8.89 18.86 -10.27
C ASN A 250 -7.82 19.36 -9.27
N ASN A 251 -7.22 18.45 -8.51
CA ASN A 251 -6.19 18.71 -7.49
C ASN A 251 -6.65 19.70 -6.40
N SER A 252 -7.92 19.64 -6.00
CA SER A 252 -8.47 20.48 -4.92
C SER A 252 -7.76 20.22 -3.59
N TYR A 253 -7.37 21.30 -2.91
CA TYR A 253 -6.94 21.28 -1.50
C TYR A 253 -8.13 21.25 -0.52
N ASP A 254 -9.26 21.84 -0.92
CA ASP A 254 -10.52 21.81 -0.17
C ASP A 254 -11.32 20.54 -0.49
N ARG A 255 -12.14 20.09 0.46
CA ARG A 255 -13.06 18.97 0.22
C ARG A 255 -14.23 19.37 -0.66
N ILE A 256 -14.52 18.51 -1.64
CA ILE A 256 -15.67 18.63 -2.53
C ILE A 256 -16.69 17.57 -2.12
N VAL A 257 -17.79 17.98 -1.52
CA VAL A 257 -18.87 17.07 -1.10
C VAL A 257 -19.83 16.85 -2.25
N ILE A 258 -19.92 15.60 -2.68
CA ILE A 258 -20.94 15.09 -3.59
C ILE A 258 -21.96 14.37 -2.73
N TYR A 259 -23.16 14.93 -2.64
CA TYR A 259 -24.27 14.37 -1.88
C TYR A 259 -25.14 13.54 -2.82
N VAL A 260 -25.27 12.25 -2.55
CA VAL A 260 -25.93 11.26 -3.41
C VAL A 260 -27.25 10.90 -2.77
N ARG A 261 -28.35 11.33 -3.40
CA ARG A 261 -29.71 11.08 -2.90
C ARG A 261 -30.07 9.59 -2.99
N GLU A 262 -31.05 9.15 -2.21
CA GLU A 262 -31.63 7.81 -2.25
C GLU A 262 -31.89 7.31 -3.69
N GLY A 263 -31.65 6.02 -3.93
CA GLY A 263 -31.78 5.40 -5.24
C GLY A 263 -30.69 4.38 -5.56
N VAL A 264 -30.80 3.80 -6.76
CA VAL A 264 -29.84 2.82 -7.30
C VAL A 264 -29.15 3.41 -8.53
N TYR A 265 -27.83 3.58 -8.42
CA TYR A 265 -26.96 4.16 -9.44
C TYR A 265 -26.20 3.02 -10.13
N GLU A 266 -26.71 2.56 -11.28
CA GLU A 266 -26.10 1.52 -12.12
C GLU A 266 -24.90 2.07 -12.91
N GLU A 267 -23.82 2.44 -12.23
CA GLU A 267 -22.62 3.00 -12.85
C GLU A 267 -21.32 2.47 -12.25
N ASN A 268 -20.30 2.32 -13.10
CA ASN A 268 -18.92 2.15 -12.64
C ASN A 268 -18.31 3.54 -12.42
N VAL A 269 -18.05 3.89 -11.17
CA VAL A 269 -17.50 5.20 -10.76
C VAL A 269 -15.97 5.15 -10.73
N GLU A 270 -15.31 6.07 -11.44
CA GLU A 270 -13.84 6.18 -11.43
C GLU A 270 -13.43 7.57 -10.89
N ILE A 271 -12.72 7.56 -9.75
CA ILE A 271 -12.20 8.76 -9.07
C ILE A 271 -10.68 8.78 -9.31
N PRO A 272 -10.21 9.37 -10.43
CA PRO A 272 -8.81 9.30 -10.84
C PRO A 272 -7.91 10.10 -9.90
N SER A 273 -6.59 9.86 -9.98
CA SER A 273 -5.58 10.41 -9.07
C SER A 273 -5.46 11.94 -9.02
N TYR A 274 -6.07 12.65 -9.97
CA TYR A 274 -6.18 14.11 -10.01
C TYR A 274 -7.50 14.67 -9.45
N LYS A 275 -8.43 13.83 -8.97
CA LYS A 275 -9.66 14.21 -8.27
C LYS A 275 -9.47 13.98 -6.76
N THR A 276 -8.69 14.85 -6.12
CA THR A 276 -8.36 14.77 -4.69
C THR A 276 -9.47 15.34 -3.80
N ASN A 277 -9.56 14.87 -2.56
CA ASN A 277 -10.49 15.35 -1.52
C ASN A 277 -11.98 15.29 -1.91
N ILE A 278 -12.37 14.34 -2.77
CA ILE A 278 -13.77 14.01 -3.05
C ILE A 278 -14.38 13.33 -1.82
N VAL A 279 -15.59 13.74 -1.44
CA VAL A 279 -16.42 13.08 -0.44
C VAL A 279 -17.71 12.62 -1.12
N LEU A 280 -18.07 11.34 -1.00
CA LEU A 280 -19.43 10.87 -1.27
C LEU A 280 -20.20 10.77 0.05
N LEU A 281 -21.38 11.38 0.12
CA LEU A 281 -22.28 11.31 1.29
C LEU A 281 -23.65 10.88 0.79
N GLY A 282 -24.20 9.79 1.32
CA GLY A 282 -25.53 9.30 0.93
C GLY A 282 -26.66 9.78 1.84
N ASP A 283 -27.90 9.42 1.49
CA ASP A 283 -29.08 9.53 2.37
C ASP A 283 -29.16 8.41 3.42
N GLY A 284 -28.31 7.38 3.31
CA GLY A 284 -28.35 6.16 4.13
C GLY A 284 -27.83 4.97 3.33
N ASN A 285 -27.08 4.06 3.97
CA ASN A 285 -26.54 2.87 3.28
C ASN A 285 -27.63 1.84 2.92
N ASP A 286 -28.78 1.91 3.57
CA ASP A 286 -29.98 1.12 3.27
C ASP A 286 -30.84 1.68 2.11
N VAL A 287 -30.58 2.93 1.67
CA VAL A 287 -31.33 3.61 0.59
C VAL A 287 -30.47 4.12 -0.58
N THR A 288 -29.15 4.23 -0.42
CA THR A 288 -28.23 4.80 -1.42
C THR A 288 -27.25 3.76 -1.94
N PHE A 289 -27.47 3.26 -3.17
CA PHE A 289 -26.73 2.13 -3.74
C PHE A 289 -25.97 2.51 -5.02
N ILE A 290 -24.66 2.24 -5.06
CA ILE A 290 -23.85 2.28 -6.29
C ILE A 290 -23.59 0.84 -6.72
N THR A 291 -24.04 0.42 -7.91
CA THR A 291 -23.99 -0.99 -8.33
C THR A 291 -23.43 -1.18 -9.73
N GLY A 292 -22.71 -2.29 -9.91
CA GLY A 292 -22.10 -2.70 -11.18
C GLY A 292 -21.86 -4.21 -11.21
N SER A 293 -21.53 -4.76 -12.38
CA SER A 293 -21.46 -6.21 -12.60
C SER A 293 -20.26 -6.66 -13.44
N ARG A 294 -19.18 -5.86 -13.46
CA ARG A 294 -17.94 -6.25 -14.16
C ARG A 294 -17.24 -7.37 -13.41
N SER A 295 -16.63 -8.30 -14.16
CA SER A 295 -15.93 -9.46 -13.59
C SER A 295 -14.76 -9.93 -14.45
N VAL A 296 -13.88 -10.74 -13.87
CA VAL A 296 -12.83 -11.46 -14.60
C VAL A 296 -13.41 -12.46 -15.60
N ARG A 297 -14.51 -13.15 -15.28
CA ARG A 297 -15.13 -14.12 -16.22
C ARG A 297 -15.74 -13.45 -17.45
N ASP A 298 -16.20 -12.21 -17.32
CA ASP A 298 -16.67 -11.37 -18.45
C ASP A 298 -15.53 -10.61 -19.14
N GLY A 299 -14.27 -10.95 -18.83
CA GLY A 299 -13.08 -10.52 -19.56
C GLY A 299 -12.49 -9.18 -19.11
N TRP A 300 -12.77 -8.69 -17.90
CA TRP A 300 -12.04 -7.56 -17.29
C TRP A 300 -10.81 -8.04 -16.50
N THR A 301 -9.91 -7.13 -16.14
CA THR A 301 -8.94 -7.37 -15.05
C THR A 301 -9.65 -7.26 -13.70
N THR A 302 -9.14 -7.92 -12.64
CA THR A 302 -9.62 -7.67 -11.27
C THR A 302 -9.53 -6.18 -10.88
N PHE A 303 -8.52 -5.48 -11.39
CA PHE A 303 -8.34 -4.04 -11.13
C PHE A 303 -9.43 -3.16 -11.78
N ARG A 304 -10.04 -3.57 -12.92
CA ARG A 304 -11.16 -2.86 -13.57
C ARG A 304 -12.52 -3.53 -13.43
N SER A 305 -12.64 -4.60 -12.65
CA SER A 305 -13.94 -5.16 -12.26
C SER A 305 -14.66 -4.32 -11.19
N ALA A 306 -13.95 -3.38 -10.55
CA ALA A 306 -14.48 -2.45 -9.56
C ALA A 306 -15.76 -1.71 -9.99
N THR A 307 -16.79 -1.73 -9.15
CA THR A 307 -17.93 -0.81 -9.24
C THR A 307 -17.50 0.62 -8.90
N VAL A 308 -16.77 0.82 -7.80
CA VAL A 308 -16.16 2.11 -7.43
C VAL A 308 -14.63 1.97 -7.38
N ALA A 309 -13.93 2.83 -8.11
CA ALA A 309 -12.47 2.85 -8.22
C ALA A 309 -11.88 4.16 -7.71
N VAL A 310 -11.14 4.11 -6.59
CA VAL A 310 -10.62 5.28 -5.87
C VAL A 310 -9.09 5.37 -5.99
N SER A 311 -8.64 6.22 -6.93
CA SER A 311 -7.23 6.57 -7.13
C SER A 311 -6.88 7.98 -6.61
N GLY A 312 -7.86 8.80 -6.23
CA GLY A 312 -7.70 10.17 -5.70
C GLY A 312 -7.44 10.25 -4.19
N GLU A 313 -6.34 10.92 -3.78
CA GLU A 313 -5.93 11.11 -2.38
C GLU A 313 -6.96 11.90 -1.54
N GLY A 314 -7.17 11.49 -0.29
CA GLY A 314 -8.08 12.15 0.65
C GLY A 314 -9.57 11.83 0.43
N PHE A 315 -9.89 10.73 -0.25
CA PHE A 315 -11.27 10.30 -0.50
C PHE A 315 -12.01 9.91 0.78
N LEU A 316 -13.29 10.30 0.87
CA LEU A 316 -14.20 9.82 1.92
C LEU A 316 -15.49 9.29 1.30
N ALA A 317 -16.07 8.25 1.90
CA ALA A 317 -17.47 7.90 1.70
C ALA A 317 -18.19 7.68 3.04
N ARG A 318 -19.46 8.05 3.11
CA ARG A 318 -20.32 7.88 4.29
C ARG A 318 -21.77 7.61 3.89
N ASP A 319 -22.46 6.73 4.63
CA ASP A 319 -23.90 6.46 4.49
C ASP A 319 -24.31 6.00 3.07
N ILE A 320 -23.48 5.13 2.44
CA ILE A 320 -23.65 4.60 1.06
C ILE A 320 -23.33 3.11 1.01
N THR A 321 -24.08 2.34 0.20
CA THR A 321 -23.75 0.96 -0.21
C THR A 321 -23.07 0.91 -1.58
N ILE A 322 -22.04 0.06 -1.71
CA ILE A 322 -21.32 -0.22 -2.96
C ILE A 322 -21.36 -1.72 -3.25
N ASP A 323 -21.97 -2.10 -4.36
CA ASP A 323 -22.21 -3.51 -4.72
C ASP A 323 -21.48 -3.92 -6.01
N ASN A 324 -20.97 -5.15 -6.06
CA ASN A 324 -20.78 -5.86 -7.32
C ASN A 324 -21.76 -7.04 -7.44
N SER A 325 -22.72 -6.89 -8.35
CA SER A 325 -23.84 -7.81 -8.58
C SER A 325 -23.54 -8.95 -9.55
N ALA A 326 -22.27 -9.13 -9.98
CA ALA A 326 -21.89 -10.11 -10.99
C ALA A 326 -22.21 -11.57 -10.61
N GLY A 327 -22.17 -11.93 -9.32
CA GLY A 327 -22.43 -13.30 -8.84
C GLY A 327 -21.16 -14.17 -8.65
N PRO A 328 -21.20 -15.19 -7.78
CA PRO A 328 -20.02 -15.98 -7.42
C PRO A 328 -19.49 -16.83 -8.59
N GLU A 329 -20.34 -17.16 -9.56
CA GLU A 329 -19.94 -17.88 -10.77
C GLU A 329 -19.10 -17.01 -11.73
N LYS A 330 -19.06 -15.69 -11.54
CA LYS A 330 -18.23 -14.77 -12.34
C LYS A 330 -16.78 -14.61 -11.83
N HIS A 331 -16.43 -15.33 -10.76
CA HIS A 331 -15.13 -15.24 -10.10
C HIS A 331 -14.83 -13.81 -9.60
N GLN A 332 -13.62 -13.30 -9.79
CA GLN A 332 -13.19 -11.99 -9.24
C GLN A 332 -14.07 -10.84 -9.75
N ALA A 333 -14.78 -10.19 -8.85
CA ALA A 333 -15.75 -9.13 -9.15
C ALA A 333 -15.75 -8.08 -8.02
N VAL A 334 -14.89 -7.06 -8.15
CA VAL A 334 -14.64 -6.06 -7.10
C VAL A 334 -15.82 -5.10 -6.99
N ALA A 335 -16.28 -4.82 -5.78
CA ALA A 335 -17.23 -3.76 -5.48
C ALA A 335 -16.49 -2.42 -5.31
N LEU A 336 -15.54 -2.35 -4.37
CA LEU A 336 -14.73 -1.16 -4.11
C LEU A 336 -13.24 -1.48 -4.26
N ARG A 337 -12.52 -0.66 -5.04
CA ARG A 337 -11.05 -0.62 -5.11
C ARG A 337 -10.54 0.71 -4.57
N VAL A 338 -9.55 0.66 -3.66
CA VAL A 338 -8.86 1.84 -3.14
C VAL A 338 -7.35 1.71 -3.28
N ASN A 339 -6.75 2.62 -4.04
CA ASN A 339 -5.31 2.80 -4.25
C ASN A 339 -4.94 4.28 -4.07
N ALA A 340 -5.49 4.88 -3.03
CA ALA A 340 -5.33 6.28 -2.65
C ALA A 340 -5.02 6.42 -1.15
N ASP A 341 -4.10 7.32 -0.81
CA ASP A 341 -3.70 7.61 0.58
C ASP A 341 -4.74 8.46 1.30
N PHE A 342 -4.81 8.31 2.63
CA PHE A 342 -5.77 9.01 3.50
C PHE A 342 -7.24 8.78 3.12
N THR A 343 -7.57 7.56 2.69
CA THR A 343 -8.95 7.17 2.36
C THR A 343 -9.70 6.67 3.59
N ALA A 344 -10.90 7.17 3.89
CA ALA A 344 -11.73 6.60 4.97
C ALA A 344 -13.20 6.40 4.59
N LEU A 345 -13.81 5.33 5.12
CA LEU A 345 -15.23 5.03 4.98
C LEU A 345 -15.91 4.91 6.36
N TYR A 346 -17.14 5.41 6.47
CA TYR A 346 -17.92 5.37 7.72
C TYR A 346 -19.40 5.04 7.46
N ARG A 347 -19.94 4.00 8.11
CA ARG A 347 -21.33 3.52 7.90
C ARG A 347 -21.66 3.28 6.43
N SER A 348 -20.77 2.57 5.75
CA SER A 348 -20.94 2.13 4.37
C SER A 348 -20.98 0.61 4.30
N SER A 349 -21.74 0.06 3.36
CA SER A 349 -21.74 -1.38 3.11
C SER A 349 -21.06 -1.68 1.77
N ILE A 350 -20.22 -2.72 1.72
CA ILE A 350 -19.46 -3.12 0.52
C ILE A 350 -19.72 -4.61 0.27
N ASN A 351 -20.48 -4.93 -0.78
CA ASN A 351 -20.98 -6.29 -1.01
C ASN A 351 -20.55 -6.86 -2.36
N GLY A 352 -20.27 -8.15 -2.35
CA GLY A 352 -19.99 -8.93 -3.56
C GLY A 352 -19.91 -10.41 -3.24
N PHE A 353 -19.02 -11.11 -3.93
CA PHE A 353 -18.69 -12.50 -3.65
C PHE A 353 -17.17 -12.66 -3.57
N GLN A 354 -16.53 -13.09 -4.67
CA GLN A 354 -15.08 -13.22 -4.72
C GLN A 354 -14.41 -11.86 -5.03
N ASP A 355 -13.31 -11.56 -4.33
CA ASP A 355 -12.50 -10.33 -4.49
C ASP A 355 -13.32 -9.04 -4.22
N THR A 356 -14.21 -9.01 -3.23
CA THR A 356 -15.19 -7.90 -3.03
C THR A 356 -14.54 -6.53 -2.76
N LEU A 357 -13.62 -6.44 -1.80
CA LEU A 357 -12.98 -5.18 -1.38
C LEU A 357 -11.47 -5.22 -1.63
N TYR A 358 -11.03 -4.47 -2.65
CA TYR A 358 -9.61 -4.37 -3.01
C TYR A 358 -8.95 -3.20 -2.28
N VAL A 359 -8.45 -3.47 -1.07
CA VAL A 359 -7.57 -2.59 -0.28
C VAL A 359 -6.15 -2.58 -0.90
N HIS A 360 -6.06 -2.07 -2.13
CA HIS A 360 -4.90 -2.21 -2.99
C HIS A 360 -3.63 -1.60 -2.38
N SER A 361 -3.61 -0.30 -2.05
CA SER A 361 -2.40 0.36 -1.53
C SER A 361 -2.66 1.65 -0.72
N PHE A 362 -1.59 2.19 -0.12
CA PHE A 362 -1.57 3.37 0.77
C PHE A 362 -2.33 3.18 2.11
N ARG A 363 -2.53 4.25 2.90
CA ARG A 363 -3.23 4.20 4.21
C ARG A 363 -4.73 4.33 4.04
N GLN A 364 -5.49 3.45 4.69
CA GLN A 364 -6.95 3.39 4.60
C GLN A 364 -7.60 3.12 5.96
N PHE A 365 -8.84 3.55 6.15
CA PHE A 365 -9.62 3.32 7.38
C PHE A 365 -11.08 3.01 7.07
N TYR A 366 -11.67 2.04 7.75
CA TYR A 366 -13.07 1.64 7.58
C TYR A 366 -13.70 1.51 8.97
N ARG A 367 -14.77 2.25 9.24
CA ARG A 367 -15.42 2.33 10.55
C ARG A 367 -16.91 2.05 10.46
N GLU A 368 -17.42 1.15 11.30
CA GLU A 368 -18.87 0.83 11.37
C GLU A 368 -19.44 0.44 9.98
N CYS A 369 -18.64 -0.26 9.17
CA CYS A 369 -18.99 -0.70 7.82
C CYS A 369 -19.41 -2.18 7.80
N ASP A 370 -20.32 -2.55 6.90
CA ASP A 370 -20.62 -3.95 6.59
C ASP A 370 -19.84 -4.38 5.35
N ILE A 371 -19.11 -5.50 5.41
CA ILE A 371 -18.33 -6.00 4.27
C ILE A 371 -18.69 -7.46 4.04
N SER A 372 -19.30 -7.79 2.89
CA SER A 372 -19.80 -9.13 2.63
C SER A 372 -19.29 -9.77 1.33
N GLY A 373 -18.81 -11.02 1.42
CA GLY A 373 -18.23 -11.76 0.30
C GLY A 373 -17.98 -13.23 0.60
N THR A 374 -17.22 -13.92 -0.26
CA THR A 374 -16.96 -15.37 -0.16
C THR A 374 -15.47 -15.73 -0.13
N ILE A 375 -14.73 -15.40 -1.20
CA ILE A 375 -13.32 -15.78 -1.37
C ILE A 375 -12.49 -14.51 -1.48
N ASP A 376 -11.41 -14.43 -0.69
CA ASP A 376 -10.43 -13.35 -0.71
C ASP A 376 -11.09 -11.96 -0.65
N TYR A 377 -12.19 -11.84 0.09
CA TYR A 377 -13.12 -10.73 -0.10
C TYR A 377 -12.67 -9.41 0.54
N ILE A 378 -11.57 -9.43 1.31
CA ILE A 378 -10.77 -8.26 1.70
C ILE A 378 -9.30 -8.53 1.32
N PHE A 379 -8.80 -7.94 0.24
CA PHE A 379 -7.50 -8.32 -0.34
C PHE A 379 -6.67 -7.13 -0.82
N GLY A 380 -5.35 -7.31 -0.92
CA GLY A 380 -4.41 -6.28 -1.37
C GLY A 380 -3.28 -5.97 -0.38
N ASN A 381 -2.65 -4.82 -0.56
CA ASN A 381 -1.43 -4.42 0.13
C ASN A 381 -1.47 -2.96 0.61
N ALA A 382 -2.63 -2.51 1.09
CA ALA A 382 -2.75 -1.30 1.89
C ALA A 382 -2.10 -1.46 3.28
N ALA A 383 -1.90 -0.34 3.97
CA ALA A 383 -1.92 -0.29 5.42
C ALA A 383 -3.34 0.11 5.82
N VAL A 384 -4.12 -0.82 6.39
CA VAL A 384 -5.54 -0.61 6.64
C VAL A 384 -5.97 -1.10 8.01
N VAL A 385 -6.81 -0.29 8.68
CA VAL A 385 -7.55 -0.71 9.88
C VAL A 385 -9.05 -0.72 9.56
N PHE A 386 -9.69 -1.85 9.85
CA PHE A 386 -11.14 -2.00 9.96
C PHE A 386 -11.51 -1.95 11.45
N GLN A 387 -12.49 -1.13 11.83
CA GLN A 387 -12.82 -0.89 13.23
C GLN A 387 -14.34 -0.85 13.45
N ALA A 388 -14.88 -1.61 14.41
CA ALA A 388 -16.32 -1.72 14.66
C ALA A 388 -17.15 -2.17 13.42
N CYS A 389 -16.53 -2.88 12.47
CA CYS A 389 -17.15 -3.35 11.24
C CYS A 389 -17.80 -4.74 11.40
N ASN A 390 -18.83 -5.03 10.60
CA ASN A 390 -19.34 -6.39 10.42
C ASN A 390 -18.70 -7.02 9.19
N ILE A 391 -18.04 -8.16 9.38
CA ILE A 391 -17.29 -8.88 8.34
C ILE A 391 -18.06 -10.17 8.04
N ILE A 392 -18.89 -10.14 6.99
CA ILE A 392 -20.02 -11.05 6.79
C ILE A 392 -19.72 -12.07 5.68
N THR A 393 -19.40 -13.29 6.06
CA THR A 393 -19.07 -14.36 5.10
C THR A 393 -20.35 -14.96 4.52
N ARG A 394 -20.47 -14.94 3.19
CA ARG A 394 -21.61 -15.45 2.41
C ARG A 394 -21.38 -16.90 1.99
N MET A 395 -22.45 -17.62 1.63
CA MET A 395 -22.32 -18.99 1.11
C MET A 395 -21.61 -19.00 -0.27
N PRO A 396 -20.57 -19.83 -0.47
CA PRO A 396 -19.86 -19.94 -1.76
C PRO A 396 -20.53 -21.00 -2.66
N MET A 397 -20.00 -21.20 -3.87
CA MET A 397 -20.49 -22.27 -4.76
C MET A 397 -20.16 -23.67 -4.21
N PRO A 398 -20.93 -24.72 -4.56
CA PRO A 398 -20.62 -26.10 -4.20
C PRO A 398 -19.18 -26.51 -4.55
N GLY A 399 -18.44 -27.04 -3.56
CA GLY A 399 -17.05 -27.46 -3.72
C GLY A 399 -16.00 -26.36 -3.48
N GLN A 400 -16.41 -25.10 -3.27
CA GLN A 400 -15.54 -24.03 -2.79
C GLN A 400 -15.43 -24.02 -1.25
N PHE A 401 -14.58 -23.13 -0.75
CA PHE A 401 -14.45 -22.71 0.66
C PHE A 401 -14.50 -21.18 0.69
N THR A 402 -14.58 -20.58 1.88
CA THR A 402 -14.54 -19.12 2.04
C THR A 402 -13.27 -18.65 2.73
N VAL A 403 -12.82 -17.43 2.41
CA VAL A 403 -11.69 -16.77 3.06
C VAL A 403 -11.96 -15.28 3.16
N ILE A 404 -11.73 -14.72 4.34
CA ILE A 404 -11.89 -13.29 4.58
C ILE A 404 -10.74 -12.50 3.94
N THR A 405 -9.49 -12.70 4.39
CA THR A 405 -8.35 -11.90 3.89
C THR A 405 -7.43 -12.63 2.91
N ALA A 406 -6.93 -11.87 1.93
CA ALA A 406 -5.81 -12.27 1.07
C ALA A 406 -4.81 -11.11 0.95
N GLN A 407 -3.96 -10.94 1.98
CA GLN A 407 -3.01 -9.83 2.03
C GLN A 407 -1.74 -10.13 1.23
N SER A 408 -1.27 -9.16 0.45
CA SER A 408 -0.24 -9.33 -0.58
C SER A 408 1.02 -8.47 -0.41
N ARG A 409 1.51 -8.35 0.82
CA ARG A 409 2.84 -7.81 1.11
C ARG A 409 3.94 -8.71 0.55
N ASP A 410 4.88 -8.09 -0.17
CA ASP A 410 5.89 -8.73 -1.03
C ASP A 410 7.31 -8.53 -0.47
N SER A 411 7.48 -7.64 0.52
CA SER A 411 8.76 -7.30 1.15
C SER A 411 8.64 -6.95 2.65
N PRO A 412 9.64 -7.30 3.48
CA PRO A 412 9.68 -6.96 4.91
C PRO A 412 10.02 -5.49 5.18
N ASP A 413 10.30 -4.70 4.15
CA ASP A 413 10.56 -3.24 4.25
C ASP A 413 9.34 -2.38 3.94
N GLU A 414 8.30 -2.97 3.36
CA GLU A 414 6.97 -2.36 3.30
C GLU A 414 6.39 -2.22 4.71
N THR A 415 5.54 -1.21 4.94
CA THR A 415 4.73 -1.08 6.17
C THR A 415 3.26 -1.11 5.77
N THR A 416 2.81 -2.32 5.45
CA THR A 416 1.48 -2.65 4.92
C THR A 416 0.97 -3.89 5.67
N GLY A 417 -0.35 -4.05 5.70
CA GLY A 417 -1.03 -5.09 6.47
C GLY A 417 -2.51 -4.75 6.66
N ILE A 418 -3.30 -5.79 6.90
CA ILE A 418 -4.73 -5.69 7.24
C ILE A 418 -4.87 -5.86 8.76
N SER A 419 -5.41 -4.85 9.44
CA SER A 419 -5.78 -4.91 10.85
C SER A 419 -7.29 -4.90 10.97
N ILE A 420 -7.86 -5.88 11.67
CA ILE A 420 -9.30 -6.02 11.93
C ILE A 420 -9.47 -5.93 13.45
N GLN A 421 -9.96 -4.79 13.92
CA GLN A 421 -9.99 -4.42 15.33
C GLN A 421 -11.44 -4.23 15.82
N ASN A 422 -11.81 -4.82 16.95
CA ASN A 422 -13.15 -4.68 17.54
C ASN A 422 -14.28 -4.89 16.51
N CYS A 423 -14.13 -5.90 15.63
CA CYS A 423 -15.06 -6.20 14.55
C CYS A 423 -15.88 -7.46 14.86
N SER A 424 -17.02 -7.62 14.19
CA SER A 424 -17.84 -8.83 14.26
C SER A 424 -17.59 -9.71 13.04
N ILE A 425 -16.96 -10.87 13.22
CA ILE A 425 -16.74 -11.86 12.17
C ILE A 425 -17.94 -12.81 12.15
N LEU A 426 -18.79 -12.65 11.14
CA LEU A 426 -20.13 -13.24 11.06
C LEU A 426 -20.30 -14.05 9.77
N SER A 427 -21.36 -14.87 9.72
CA SER A 427 -21.77 -15.58 8.51
C SER A 427 -23.23 -15.29 8.16
N THR A 428 -23.60 -15.46 6.89
CA THR A 428 -25.01 -15.50 6.50
C THR A 428 -25.66 -16.77 7.04
N VAL A 429 -26.96 -16.70 7.38
CA VAL A 429 -27.74 -17.84 7.92
C VAL A 429 -27.63 -19.10 7.05
N GLU A 430 -27.54 -18.92 5.73
CA GLU A 430 -27.36 -20.00 4.75
C GLU A 430 -25.99 -20.71 4.89
N LEU A 431 -24.92 -19.95 5.10
CA LEU A 431 -23.58 -20.49 5.36
C LEU A 431 -23.52 -21.14 6.75
N TYR A 432 -24.07 -20.49 7.78
CA TYR A 432 -24.11 -21.04 9.14
C TYR A 432 -24.79 -22.41 9.16
N GLY A 433 -25.95 -22.54 8.53
CA GLY A 433 -26.66 -23.81 8.37
C GLY A 433 -25.94 -24.89 7.54
N ASN A 434 -24.83 -24.55 6.87
CA ASN A 434 -23.99 -25.45 6.09
C ASN A 434 -22.50 -25.43 6.50
N SER A 435 -22.15 -24.90 7.67
CA SER A 435 -20.75 -24.74 8.14
C SER A 435 -19.98 -26.08 8.23
N SER A 436 -20.68 -27.17 8.50
CA SER A 436 -20.14 -28.55 8.46
C SER A 436 -19.73 -29.03 7.06
N ARG A 437 -20.15 -28.33 5.99
CA ARG A 437 -19.92 -28.67 4.58
C ARG A 437 -18.97 -27.70 3.89
N PHE A 438 -18.97 -26.43 4.29
CA PHE A 438 -18.13 -25.37 3.73
C PHE A 438 -17.19 -24.83 4.80
N LYS A 439 -15.88 -24.97 4.58
CA LYS A 439 -14.86 -24.43 5.48
C LYS A 439 -14.70 -22.93 5.26
N SER A 440 -14.52 -22.19 6.35
CA SER A 440 -14.31 -20.74 6.33
C SER A 440 -13.02 -20.40 7.06
N TYR A 441 -12.27 -19.41 6.56
CA TYR A 441 -10.94 -19.06 7.07
C TYR A 441 -10.74 -17.55 7.23
N LEU A 442 -10.00 -17.16 8.27
CA LEU A 442 -9.60 -15.79 8.58
C LEU A 442 -8.71 -15.17 7.50
N GLY A 443 -7.87 -15.97 6.84
CA GLY A 443 -7.02 -15.47 5.75
C GLY A 443 -6.15 -16.54 5.07
N ARG A 444 -5.55 -16.16 3.93
CA ARG A 444 -4.51 -16.93 3.23
C ARG A 444 -3.45 -16.04 2.55
N PRO A 445 -2.17 -16.49 2.48
CA PRO A 445 -1.06 -15.59 2.11
C PRO A 445 -0.91 -15.44 0.59
N TRP A 446 -1.53 -14.41 0.01
CA TRP A 446 -1.40 -14.14 -1.43
C TRP A 446 0.06 -13.82 -1.83
N ARG A 447 0.84 -13.18 -0.95
CA ARG A 447 2.30 -13.00 -1.11
C ARG A 447 3.06 -13.32 0.18
N VAL A 448 4.37 -13.54 0.06
CA VAL A 448 5.17 -14.28 1.07
C VAL A 448 5.38 -13.55 2.40
N TYR A 449 5.19 -12.23 2.46
CA TYR A 449 5.20 -11.45 3.72
C TYR A 449 3.79 -11.06 4.19
N SER A 450 2.76 -11.79 3.74
CA SER A 450 1.34 -11.53 4.05
C SER A 450 1.12 -11.17 5.51
N THR A 451 0.59 -9.97 5.77
CA THR A 451 0.44 -9.43 7.13
C THR A 451 -1.03 -9.19 7.42
N THR A 452 -1.62 -9.94 8.36
CA THR A 452 -3.02 -9.75 8.80
C THR A 452 -3.14 -9.99 10.30
N VAL A 453 -3.92 -9.16 10.99
CA VAL A 453 -4.24 -9.38 12.41
C VAL A 453 -5.73 -9.21 12.71
N TYR A 454 -6.20 -10.00 13.67
CA TYR A 454 -7.52 -9.87 14.29
C TYR A 454 -7.32 -9.52 15.76
N ILE A 455 -7.90 -8.41 16.20
CA ILE A 455 -7.69 -7.77 17.50
C ILE A 455 -9.06 -7.50 18.13
N GLU A 456 -9.27 -7.94 19.38
CA GLU A 456 -10.45 -7.61 20.20
C GLU A 456 -11.79 -7.89 19.50
N SER A 457 -11.80 -8.83 18.56
CA SER A 457 -12.92 -9.05 17.63
C SER A 457 -13.76 -10.26 18.04
N TYR A 458 -15.07 -10.18 17.79
CA TYR A 458 -15.96 -11.33 17.94
C TYR A 458 -15.75 -12.28 16.75
N ILE A 459 -15.49 -13.56 17.02
CA ILE A 459 -15.33 -14.62 16.01
C ILE A 459 -16.36 -15.72 16.26
N ASP A 460 -17.26 -15.90 15.29
CA ASP A 460 -18.32 -16.91 15.30
C ASP A 460 -17.83 -18.31 14.85
N ASP A 461 -18.55 -19.38 15.19
CA ASP A 461 -18.05 -20.77 15.11
C ASP A 461 -18.03 -21.40 13.71
N PHE A 462 -18.53 -20.70 12.70
CA PHE A 462 -18.41 -21.09 11.29
C PHE A 462 -16.96 -21.02 10.75
N ILE A 463 -16.06 -20.33 11.46
CA ILE A 463 -14.62 -20.30 11.16
C ILE A 463 -13.97 -21.64 11.53
N ASN A 464 -13.19 -22.21 10.61
CA ASN A 464 -12.54 -23.49 10.83
C ASN A 464 -11.51 -23.38 11.99
N PRO A 465 -11.39 -24.38 12.89
CA PRO A 465 -10.49 -24.29 14.05
C PRO A 465 -9.01 -23.97 13.72
N SER A 466 -8.52 -24.31 12.52
CA SER A 466 -7.17 -23.93 12.07
C SER A 466 -6.97 -22.42 11.90
N GLY A 467 -8.06 -21.64 11.82
CA GLY A 467 -8.13 -20.21 11.57
C GLY A 467 -7.78 -19.86 10.12
N TRP A 468 -6.62 -20.30 9.67
CA TRP A 468 -5.94 -19.86 8.46
C TRP A 468 -5.76 -21.01 7.47
N THR A 469 -5.59 -20.70 6.18
CA THR A 469 -5.35 -21.69 5.12
C THR A 469 -4.23 -21.29 4.16
N LYS A 470 -3.59 -22.27 3.51
CA LYS A 470 -2.45 -22.03 2.61
C LYS A 470 -2.94 -21.41 1.30
N TRP A 471 -2.06 -20.69 0.61
CA TRP A 471 -2.34 -20.19 -0.75
C TRP A 471 -2.31 -21.33 -1.78
N SER A 472 -1.21 -22.09 -1.80
CA SER A 472 -1.01 -23.26 -2.66
C SER A 472 0.00 -24.24 -2.03
N ASN A 473 1.22 -23.75 -1.79
CA ASN A 473 2.34 -24.48 -1.19
C ASN A 473 2.66 -23.97 0.23
N ASP A 474 3.80 -24.39 0.77
CA ASP A 474 4.33 -23.93 2.07
C ASP A 474 5.17 -22.63 1.97
N GLU A 475 5.11 -21.96 0.81
CA GLU A 475 5.78 -20.70 0.55
C GLU A 475 5.17 -19.56 1.38
N GLY A 476 6.02 -18.77 2.04
CA GLY A 476 5.58 -17.68 2.91
C GLY A 476 5.16 -18.08 4.32
N LEU A 477 4.98 -19.37 4.65
CA LEU A 477 4.47 -19.78 5.98
C LEU A 477 5.44 -19.49 7.14
N ASP A 478 6.71 -19.25 6.83
CA ASP A 478 7.79 -18.86 7.74
C ASP A 478 8.03 -17.34 7.82
N THR A 479 7.43 -16.57 6.92
CA THR A 479 7.75 -15.16 6.64
C THR A 479 6.54 -14.22 6.61
N LEU A 480 5.33 -14.78 6.54
CA LEU A 480 4.06 -14.10 6.81
C LEU A 480 3.96 -13.71 8.30
N TYR A 481 2.99 -12.84 8.61
CA TYR A 481 2.64 -12.49 9.99
C TYR A 481 1.11 -12.51 10.16
N TYR A 482 0.60 -13.58 10.79
CA TYR A 482 -0.81 -13.75 11.14
C TYR A 482 -1.00 -13.74 12.66
N GLY A 483 -1.64 -12.68 13.14
CA GLY A 483 -1.79 -12.39 14.57
C GLY A 483 -3.23 -12.45 15.06
N GLU A 484 -3.45 -13.05 16.23
CA GLU A 484 -4.72 -13.00 16.96
C GLU A 484 -4.47 -12.44 18.38
N TYR A 485 -5.26 -11.44 18.81
CA TYR A 485 -5.17 -10.79 20.13
C TYR A 485 -6.56 -10.57 20.74
N ASP A 486 -6.77 -11.04 21.97
CA ASP A 486 -7.98 -10.89 22.80
C ASP A 486 -9.33 -11.04 22.05
N ASN A 487 -9.35 -11.90 21.03
CA ASN A 487 -10.56 -12.20 20.26
C ASN A 487 -11.49 -13.10 21.09
N TYR A 488 -12.78 -12.83 21.03
CA TYR A 488 -13.80 -13.52 21.82
C TYR A 488 -14.87 -14.15 20.91
N GLY A 489 -15.82 -14.89 21.50
CA GLY A 489 -16.80 -15.67 20.75
C GLY A 489 -16.35 -17.11 20.49
N PRO A 490 -17.24 -17.98 19.97
CA PRO A 490 -17.02 -19.42 19.94
C PRO A 490 -15.97 -19.88 18.92
N GLY A 491 -15.64 -19.07 17.90
CA GLY A 491 -14.59 -19.34 16.91
C GLY A 491 -13.19 -18.82 17.28
N SER A 492 -13.03 -18.06 18.37
CA SER A 492 -11.75 -17.43 18.71
C SER A 492 -10.70 -18.35 19.37
N GLY A 493 -11.08 -19.58 19.73
CA GLY A 493 -10.20 -20.53 20.43
C GLY A 493 -8.94 -20.90 19.63
N THR A 494 -7.76 -20.61 20.20
CA THR A 494 -6.47 -20.69 19.49
C THR A 494 -5.81 -22.08 19.50
N ASP A 495 -6.23 -23.00 20.37
CA ASP A 495 -5.53 -24.28 20.63
C ASP A 495 -5.44 -25.24 19.44
N SER A 496 -6.29 -25.04 18.42
CA SER A 496 -6.33 -25.85 17.20
C SER A 496 -5.87 -25.11 15.93
N ARG A 497 -5.27 -23.92 16.09
CA ARG A 497 -4.77 -23.09 14.99
C ARG A 497 -3.57 -23.74 14.27
N VAL A 498 -3.24 -23.21 13.10
CA VAL A 498 -2.09 -23.67 12.28
C VAL A 498 -0.75 -23.53 13.02
N THR A 499 0.12 -24.53 12.89
CA THR A 499 1.44 -24.57 13.53
C THR A 499 2.53 -23.92 12.65
N TRP A 500 2.22 -22.80 12.00
CA TRP A 500 3.17 -22.11 11.10
C TRP A 500 4.07 -21.15 11.87
N PRO A 501 5.36 -20.99 11.52
CA PRO A 501 6.25 -20.07 12.23
C PRO A 501 5.79 -18.60 12.20
N GLY A 502 5.07 -18.18 11.15
CA GLY A 502 4.47 -16.85 11.04
C GLY A 502 3.07 -16.68 11.68
N TYR A 503 2.52 -17.71 12.32
CA TYR A 503 1.27 -17.59 13.09
C TYR A 503 1.57 -17.29 14.57
N HIS A 504 0.84 -16.33 15.14
CA HIS A 504 1.10 -15.78 16.47
C HIS A 504 -0.20 -15.51 17.23
N VAL A 505 -0.30 -16.03 18.45
CA VAL A 505 -1.09 -15.36 19.49
C VAL A 505 -0.24 -14.18 19.97
N MET A 506 -0.78 -12.97 19.90
CA MET A 506 0.01 -11.75 20.14
C MET A 506 -0.01 -11.31 21.60
N GLU A 507 1.02 -10.53 21.97
CA GLU A 507 1.07 -9.75 23.21
C GLU A 507 0.65 -8.29 22.93
N TYR A 508 0.17 -7.56 23.95
CA TYR A 508 -0.30 -6.16 23.81
C TYR A 508 0.73 -5.24 23.11
N ASP A 509 2.00 -5.26 23.56
CA ASP A 509 3.10 -4.45 22.99
C ASP A 509 3.34 -4.75 21.48
N VAL A 510 2.85 -5.89 20.97
CA VAL A 510 2.92 -6.30 19.56
C VAL A 510 1.64 -5.91 18.82
N ALA A 511 0.47 -6.24 19.38
CA ALA A 511 -0.84 -5.90 18.82
C ALA A 511 -1.01 -4.37 18.62
N TYR A 512 -0.50 -3.56 19.55
CA TYR A 512 -0.59 -2.10 19.47
C TYR A 512 0.07 -1.50 18.20
N ASN A 513 1.05 -2.16 17.59
CA ASN A 513 1.68 -1.70 16.34
C ASN A 513 0.72 -1.77 15.13
N PHE A 514 -0.39 -2.50 15.26
CA PHE A 514 -1.46 -2.61 14.26
C PHE A 514 -2.67 -1.73 14.58
N SER A 515 -2.59 -0.91 15.64
CA SER A 515 -3.59 0.12 15.96
C SER A 515 -3.60 1.24 14.92
N VAL A 516 -4.66 2.06 14.97
CA VAL A 516 -4.81 3.26 14.15
C VAL A 516 -3.62 4.23 14.30
N SER A 517 -3.08 4.36 15.51
CA SER A 517 -1.99 5.30 15.84
C SER A 517 -0.65 4.98 15.15
N GLU A 518 -0.26 3.70 15.06
CA GLU A 518 1.05 3.31 14.52
C GLU A 518 0.98 2.72 13.09
N LEU A 519 -0.07 1.97 12.71
CA LEU A 519 -0.16 1.37 11.37
C LEU A 519 -0.54 2.37 10.28
N ILE A 520 -1.52 3.24 10.55
CA ILE A 520 -2.05 4.23 9.59
C ILE A 520 -1.84 5.67 10.04
N THR A 521 -1.12 5.91 11.13
CA THR A 521 -0.80 7.24 11.66
C THR A 521 -2.03 8.13 11.89
N GLY A 522 -3.08 7.58 12.52
CA GLY A 522 -4.42 8.16 12.66
C GLY A 522 -4.47 9.64 13.03
N GLU A 523 -3.88 10.04 14.16
CA GLU A 523 -3.76 11.45 14.62
C GLU A 523 -3.36 12.44 13.51
N ALA A 524 -2.59 12.01 12.49
CA ALA A 524 -2.09 12.89 11.44
C ALA A 524 -3.17 13.30 10.41
N TRP A 525 -4.28 12.57 10.31
CA TRP A 525 -5.28 12.78 9.25
C TRP A 525 -6.73 12.44 9.64
N LEU A 526 -7.00 11.47 10.53
CA LEU A 526 -8.39 11.08 10.87
C LEU A 526 -9.15 12.19 11.62
N ASP A 527 -8.48 13.00 12.44
CA ASP A 527 -9.05 14.23 13.03
C ASP A 527 -9.63 15.22 12.00
N SER A 528 -9.21 15.11 10.73
CA SER A 528 -9.78 15.88 9.64
C SER A 528 -11.09 15.29 9.10
N THR A 529 -11.29 13.96 9.14
CA THR A 529 -12.45 13.31 8.51
C THR A 529 -13.75 13.60 9.27
N ALA A 530 -13.63 13.85 10.58
CA ALA A 530 -14.73 13.92 11.55
C ALA A 530 -15.50 12.60 11.73
N PHE A 531 -15.02 11.50 11.16
CA PHE A 531 -15.49 10.15 11.49
C PHE A 531 -14.94 9.71 12.86
N PRO A 532 -15.69 8.91 13.64
CA PRO A 532 -15.18 8.38 14.90
C PRO A 532 -14.06 7.36 14.64
N TYR A 533 -13.06 7.36 15.52
CA TYR A 533 -12.01 6.35 15.54
C TYR A 533 -11.45 6.20 16.96
N ASP A 534 -11.04 4.99 17.30
CA ASP A 534 -10.26 4.69 18.49
C ASP A 534 -8.80 4.55 18.05
N ASP A 535 -7.90 5.36 18.62
CA ASP A 535 -6.52 5.52 18.12
C ASP A 535 -5.58 4.36 18.52
N GLY A 536 -5.81 3.78 19.70
CA GLY A 536 -5.07 2.62 20.20
C GLY A 536 -5.80 1.29 19.99
N ILE A 537 -5.37 0.30 20.74
CA ILE A 537 -6.23 -0.79 21.25
C ILE A 537 -6.53 -0.42 22.70
#